data_AF-A0A2V7H9F8-F1
#
_entry.id   AF-A0A2V7H9F8-F1
#
_cell.length_a   1.000
_cell.length_b   1.000
_cell.length_c   1.000
_cell.angle_alpha   90.00
_cell.angle_beta   90.00
_cell.angle_gamma   90.00
#
_symmetry.space_group_name_H-M   'P 1'
#
loop_
_entity.id
_entity.type
_entity.pdbx_description
1 polymer ?
#
loop_
_entity_poly.entity_id
_entity_poly.type
_entity_poly.pdbx_seq_one_letter_code
_entity_poly.pdbx_strand_id
1 'polypeptide(L)'
;AIDGLIIERLRAAGAVTLGKTNTPEFGAGSQTFNEVFGRTLNPYDVTKTCGGSSGGAAVALACGMVPIADGSDTGGSLRNPAAFC
;
A
#
# COMPACT_ATOMS: atom_id res chain seq x y z
N ALA A 1 16.03 -15.42 5.00
CA ALA A 1 14.84 -15.43 4.14
C ALA A 1 15.24 -15.01 2.74
N ILE A 2 14.59 -15.52 1.69
CA ILE A 2 14.87 -15.16 0.29
C ILE A 2 13.90 -14.03 -0.11
N ASP A 3 14.40 -12.99 -0.77
CA ASP A 3 13.58 -11.88 -1.26
C ASP A 3 12.62 -12.35 -2.36
N GLY A 4 11.44 -11.74 -2.44
CA GLY A 4 10.55 -11.93 -3.59
C GLY A 4 11.16 -11.32 -4.85
N LEU A 5 10.88 -11.89 -6.02
CA LEU A 5 11.48 -11.48 -7.30
C LEU A 5 11.37 -9.96 -7.59
N ILE A 6 10.24 -9.35 -7.22
CA ILE A 6 10.05 -7.89 -7.39
C ILE A 6 11.04 -7.08 -6.53
N ILE A 7 11.27 -7.50 -5.29
CA ILE A 7 12.18 -6.82 -4.36
C ILE A 7 13.63 -7.00 -4.79
N GLU A 8 13.98 -8.21 -5.25
CA GLU A 8 15.31 -8.49 -5.82
C GLU A 8 15.62 -7.55 -7.00
N ARG A 9 14.68 -7.42 -7.94
CA ARG A 9 14.83 -6.52 -9.11
C ARG A 9 14.89 -5.06 -8.72
N LEU A 10 14.06 -4.60 -7.79
CA LEU A 10 14.09 -3.21 -7.31
C LEU A 10 15.43 -2.90 -6.65
N ARG A 11 15.94 -3.80 -5.80
CA ARG A 11 17.26 -3.65 -5.18
C ARG A 11 18.38 -3.64 -6.21
N ALA A 12 18.35 -4.54 -7.19
CA ALA A 12 19.33 -4.58 -8.27
C ALA A 12 19.32 -3.32 -9.15
N ALA A 13 18.16 -2.66 -9.27
CA ALA A 13 18.00 -1.38 -9.96
C ALA A 13 18.42 -0.15 -9.12
N GLY A 14 18.88 -0.35 -7.87
CA GLY A 14 19.33 0.72 -6.98
C GLY A 14 18.22 1.39 -6.16
N ALA A 15 17.02 0.79 -6.10
CA ALA A 15 15.95 1.31 -5.25
C ALA A 15 16.30 1.15 -3.76
N VAL A 16 15.98 2.17 -2.95
CA VAL A 16 16.13 2.13 -1.49
C VAL A 16 14.77 1.83 -0.87
N THR A 17 14.65 0.69 -0.19
CA THR A 17 13.42 0.31 0.51
C THR A 17 13.31 1.04 1.85
N LEU A 18 12.24 1.84 2.04
CA LEU A 18 12.03 2.56 3.31
C LEU A 18 11.29 1.73 4.37
N GLY A 19 10.45 0.78 3.95
CA GLY A 19 9.65 -0.02 4.88
C GLY A 19 8.56 -0.84 4.21
N LYS A 20 7.59 -1.29 5.00
CA LYS A 20 6.40 -2.04 4.56
C LYS A 20 5.16 -1.19 4.83
N THR A 21 4.29 -1.07 3.83
CA THR A 21 3.02 -0.35 3.94
C THR A 21 1.91 -1.26 4.47
N ASN A 22 0.92 -0.65 5.11
CA ASN A 22 -0.22 -1.37 5.68
C ASN A 22 -1.14 -1.95 4.58
N THR A 23 -1.70 -3.14 4.84
CA THR A 23 -2.66 -3.86 3.97
C THR A 23 -3.76 -4.49 4.85
N PRO A 24 -4.95 -4.83 4.33
CA PRO A 24 -5.82 -5.75 5.04
C PRO A 24 -5.17 -7.11 5.21
N GLU A 25 -5.69 -7.88 6.17
CA GLU A 25 -5.21 -9.22 6.45
C GLU A 25 -5.24 -10.08 5.17
N PHE A 26 -4.13 -10.77 4.88
CA PHE A 26 -3.93 -11.56 3.66
C PHE A 26 -4.12 -10.80 2.33
N GLY A 27 -4.17 -9.46 2.35
CA GLY A 27 -4.53 -8.65 1.19
C GLY A 27 -5.99 -8.81 0.75
N ALA A 28 -6.84 -9.39 1.61
CA ALA A 28 -8.23 -9.69 1.33
C ALA A 28 -9.15 -8.53 1.74
N GLY A 29 -9.89 -7.98 0.77
CA GLY A 29 -10.84 -6.90 0.98
C GLY A 29 -10.49 -5.61 0.24
N SER A 30 -11.48 -4.72 0.13
CA SER A 30 -11.36 -3.46 -0.63
C SER A 30 -11.04 -2.24 0.27
N GLN A 31 -10.59 -2.49 1.50
CA GLN A 31 -10.39 -1.50 2.56
C GLN A 31 -9.14 -1.88 3.35
N THR A 32 -8.35 -0.90 3.82
CA THR A 32 -7.05 -1.19 4.47
C THR A 32 -7.12 -1.04 5.98
N PHE A 33 -7.31 -2.17 6.67
CA PHE A 33 -7.29 -2.27 8.13
C PHE A 33 -6.86 -3.67 8.58
N ASN A 34 -6.24 -3.78 9.75
CA ASN A 34 -5.99 -5.05 10.45
C ASN A 34 -5.82 -4.79 11.95
N GLU A 35 -5.74 -5.85 12.75
CA GLU A 35 -5.60 -5.74 14.21
C GLU A 35 -4.21 -5.26 14.66
N VAL A 36 -3.17 -5.42 13.83
CA VAL A 36 -1.78 -5.08 14.19
C VAL A 36 -1.52 -3.57 14.10
N PHE A 37 -1.96 -2.95 13.00
CA PHE A 37 -1.68 -1.54 12.67
C PHE A 37 -2.95 -0.67 12.67
N GLY A 38 -4.12 -1.27 12.82
CA GLY A 38 -5.39 -0.55 12.70
C GLY A 38 -5.70 -0.12 11.26
N ARG A 39 -6.61 0.86 11.15
CA ARG A 39 -7.10 1.39 9.88
C ARG A 39 -6.16 2.44 9.30
N THR A 40 -5.82 2.31 8.02
CA THR A 40 -5.18 3.40 7.26
C THR A 40 -6.24 4.44 6.89
N LEU A 41 -5.99 5.72 7.24
CA LEU A 41 -6.93 6.82 6.98
C LEU A 41 -6.69 7.42 5.60
N ASN A 42 -7.76 7.92 4.96
CA ASN A 42 -7.66 8.62 3.69
C ASN A 42 -6.91 9.96 3.86
N PRO A 43 -6.00 10.32 2.94
CA PRO A 43 -5.15 11.51 3.05
C PRO A 43 -5.92 12.83 2.84
N TYR A 44 -7.06 12.81 2.14
CA TYR A 44 -7.88 14.00 1.87
C TYR A 44 -9.03 14.19 2.85
N ASP A 45 -9.57 13.11 3.42
CA ASP A 45 -10.62 13.16 4.44
C ASP A 45 -10.53 11.94 5.38
N VAL A 46 -10.03 12.14 6.60
CA VAL A 46 -9.80 11.08 7.59
C VAL A 46 -11.07 10.35 8.06
N THR A 47 -12.26 10.85 7.71
CA THR A 47 -13.54 10.17 7.97
C THR A 47 -13.91 9.15 6.88
N LYS A 48 -13.22 9.18 5.74
CA LYS A 48 -13.43 8.29 4.59
C LYS A 48 -12.40 7.17 4.57
N THR A 49 -12.67 6.19 3.72
CA THR A 49 -11.72 5.12 3.44
C THR A 49 -10.64 5.54 2.45
N CYS A 50 -9.43 5.03 2.62
CA CYS A 50 -8.36 5.10 1.62
C CYS A 50 -8.49 4.02 0.53
N GLY A 51 -9.50 3.14 0.62
CA GLY A 51 -9.61 1.97 -0.24
C GLY A 51 -8.64 0.85 0.15
N GLY A 52 -8.48 -0.12 -0.75
CA GLY A 52 -7.63 -1.27 -0.51
C GLY A 52 -7.69 -2.30 -1.64
N SER A 53 -6.89 -3.37 -1.58
CA SER A 53 -6.07 -3.74 -0.42
C SER A 53 -4.72 -3.00 -0.27
N SER A 54 -4.23 -2.30 -1.28
CA SER A 54 -2.93 -1.58 -1.20
C SER A 54 -3.05 -0.15 -0.64
N GLY A 55 -3.95 0.10 0.31
CA GLY A 55 -4.23 1.47 0.79
C GLY A 55 -3.05 2.13 1.48
N GLY A 56 -2.26 1.41 2.28
CA GLY A 56 -1.08 1.98 2.92
C GLY A 56 -0.06 2.53 1.91
N ALA A 57 0.10 1.86 0.77
CA ALA A 57 0.96 2.30 -0.32
C ALA A 57 0.42 3.57 -1.01
N ALA A 58 -0.89 3.59 -1.31
CA ALA A 58 -1.53 4.75 -1.91
C ALA A 58 -1.48 5.99 -1.01
N VAL A 59 -1.75 5.84 0.30
CA VAL A 59 -1.67 6.94 1.26
C VAL A 59 -0.24 7.44 1.44
N ALA A 60 0.74 6.54 1.51
CA ALA A 60 2.15 6.94 1.60
C ALA A 60 2.59 7.75 0.36
N LEU A 61 2.13 7.36 -0.83
CA LEU A 61 2.38 8.09 -2.08
C LEU A 61 1.69 9.45 -2.07
N ALA A 62 0.39 9.50 -1.77
CA ALA A 62 -0.42 10.72 -1.75
C ALA A 62 0.06 11.76 -0.72
N CYS A 63 0.56 11.30 0.43
CA CYS A 63 1.16 12.16 1.45
C CYS A 63 2.62 12.55 1.17
N GLY A 64 3.20 12.12 0.04
CA GLY A 64 4.59 12.44 -0.32
C GLY A 64 5.65 11.77 0.57
N MET A 65 5.32 10.66 1.24
CA MET A 65 6.28 9.91 2.07
C MET A 65 7.28 9.11 1.22
N VAL A 66 6.84 8.66 0.04
CA VAL A 66 7.65 7.97 -0.96
C VAL A 66 7.29 8.46 -2.36
N PRO A 67 8.22 8.47 -3.32
CA PRO A 67 7.92 8.85 -4.71
C PRO A 67 7.32 7.70 -5.54
N ILE A 68 7.45 6.45 -5.06
CA ILE A 68 6.94 5.25 -5.70
C ILE A 68 6.64 4.20 -4.64
N ALA A 69 5.55 3.44 -4.82
CA ALA A 69 5.16 2.35 -3.94
C ALA A 69 4.67 1.14 -4.75
N ASP A 70 4.99 -0.06 -4.30
CA ASP A 70 4.49 -1.32 -4.86
C ASP A 70 3.24 -1.83 -4.10
N GLY A 71 2.59 -2.84 -4.68
CA GLY A 71 1.43 -3.50 -4.09
C GLY A 71 0.90 -4.62 -4.99
N SER A 72 -0.27 -5.17 -4.66
CA SER A 72 -0.91 -6.23 -5.43
C SER A 72 -2.31 -5.81 -5.90
N ASP A 73 -2.74 -6.34 -7.05
CA ASP A 73 -4.08 -6.11 -7.61
C ASP A 73 -4.70 -7.45 -8.05
N THR A 74 -5.61 -7.97 -7.22
CA THR A 74 -6.39 -9.18 -7.54
C THR A 74 -7.80 -8.81 -8.04
N GLY A 75 -8.42 -7.79 -7.45
CA GLY A 75 -9.80 -7.37 -7.74
C GLY A 75 -10.00 -5.86 -7.74
N GLY A 76 -8.93 -5.09 -7.96
CA GLY A 76 -8.93 -3.61 -7.83
C GLY A 76 -7.98 -3.10 -6.78
N SER A 77 -7.12 -3.94 -6.19
CA SER A 77 -6.40 -3.60 -4.97
C SER A 77 -5.32 -2.54 -5.11
N LEU A 78 -4.85 -2.23 -6.33
CA LEU A 78 -4.04 -1.04 -6.61
C LEU A 78 -4.92 0.11 -7.10
N ARG A 79 -5.89 -0.19 -7.98
CA ARG A 79 -6.72 0.81 -8.65
C ARG A 79 -7.71 1.53 -7.73
N ASN A 80 -8.36 0.80 -6.83
CA ASN A 80 -9.32 1.36 -5.88
C ASN A 80 -8.66 2.39 -4.95
N PRO A 81 -7.57 2.06 -4.23
CA PRO A 81 -6.94 3.04 -3.36
C PRO A 81 -6.29 4.20 -4.13
N ALA A 82 -5.77 3.96 -5.34
CA ALA A 82 -5.25 5.03 -6.21
C ALA A 82 -6.35 6.00 -6.73
N ALA A 83 -7.61 5.59 -6.74
CA ALA A 83 -8.72 6.48 -7.09
C ALA A 83 -9.22 7.30 -5.87
N PHE A 84 -8.92 6.85 -4.65
CA PHE A 84 -9.43 7.43 -3.41
C PHE A 84 -8.40 8.34 -2.72
N CYS A 85 -7.12 8.12 -3.00
CA CYS A 85 -5.95 8.85 -2.49
C CYS A 85 -5.24 9.57 -3.65
#